data_AF-A0AAW2Z9M1-F1
#
_entry.id   AF-A0AAW2Z9M1-F1
#
_cell.length_a   1.000
_cell.length_b   1.000
_cell.length_c   1.000
_cell.angle_alpha   90.00
_cell.angle_beta   90.00
_cell.angle_gamma   90.00
#
_symmetry.space_group_name_H-M   'P 1'
#
loop_
_entity.id
_entity.type
_entity.pdbx_description
1 polymer ?
#
loop_
_entity_poly.entity_id
_entity_poly.type
_entity_poly.pdbx_seq_one_letter_code
_entity_poly.pdbx_strand_id
1 'polypeptide(L)'
;MLDELPKGDILWTMDYSDLHIPKAKGVTMTITNCICVKHAWNRAGTMIEREYLDVVCDDKDSNKNDSYFTKATFDKLYSMGHFGPNGTKNIIWTDGGPKHFKNRYTFRYMVDFFRARNLYGEWHFFESFHGYSLCDSHAGKISQAKTSAELSVGCITDAHDLAELLHLKLSNTSVI
;
A
#
# COMPACT_ATOMS: atom_id res chain seq x y z
N MET A 1 22.57 -6.86 1.88
CA MET A 1 21.33 -7.15 2.65
C MET A 1 20.21 -7.70 1.76
N LEU A 2 20.55 -8.36 0.64
CA LEU A 2 19.63 -9.15 -0.20
C LEU A 2 20.12 -10.60 -0.30
N ASP A 3 21.04 -10.99 0.58
CA ASP A 3 21.91 -12.15 0.37
C ASP A 3 21.19 -13.48 0.64
N GLU A 4 19.97 -13.43 1.21
CA GLU A 4 19.04 -14.55 1.23
C GLU A 4 17.67 -14.09 0.72
N LEU A 5 17.35 -14.43 -0.54
CA LEU A 5 16.01 -14.22 -1.07
C LEU A 5 14.99 -15.07 -0.28
N PRO A 6 13.79 -14.52 -0.01
CA PRO A 6 12.74 -15.22 0.74
C PRO A 6 12.26 -16.46 -0.03
N LYS A 7 12.75 -17.66 0.31
CA LYS A 7 12.39 -18.91 -0.41
C LYS A 7 11.05 -19.43 0.07
N GLY A 8 10.03 -19.41 -0.80
CA GLY A 8 8.67 -19.85 -0.45
C GLY A 8 7.88 -18.83 0.38
N ASP A 9 8.41 -17.61 0.48
CA ASP A 9 7.92 -16.53 1.32
C ASP A 9 7.41 -15.35 0.46
N ILE A 10 6.70 -14.42 1.10
CA ILE A 10 6.14 -13.23 0.45
C ILE A 10 6.84 -12.00 1.02
N LEU A 11 7.34 -11.14 0.12
CA LEU A 11 7.87 -9.83 0.45
C LEU A 11 6.84 -8.77 0.09
N TRP A 12 6.57 -7.90 1.04
CA TRP A 12 5.74 -6.72 0.89
C TRP A 12 6.62 -5.49 1.04
N THR A 13 6.50 -4.55 0.10
CA THR A 13 6.91 -3.16 0.34
C THR A 13 5.66 -2.31 0.36
N MET A 14 5.46 -1.52 1.42
CA MET A 14 4.30 -0.64 1.53
C MET A 14 4.73 0.79 1.78
N ASP A 15 3.99 1.71 1.19
CA ASP A 15 4.17 3.14 1.41
C ASP A 15 2.84 3.88 1.31
N TYR A 16 2.81 5.11 1.83
CA TYR A 16 1.68 6.02 1.68
C TYR A 16 2.00 7.13 0.70
N SER A 17 1.03 7.47 -0.13
CA SER A 17 1.08 8.65 -0.97
C SER A 17 -0.22 9.42 -0.83
N ASP A 18 -0.12 10.75 -0.87
CA ASP A 18 -1.27 11.64 -0.79
C ASP A 18 -1.50 12.29 -2.14
N LEU A 19 -2.76 12.24 -2.58
CA LEU A 19 -3.23 12.95 -3.75
C LEU A 19 -4.11 14.11 -3.33
N HIS A 20 -3.62 15.32 -3.57
CA HIS A 20 -4.38 16.54 -3.31
C HIS A 20 -5.24 16.91 -4.53
N ILE A 21 -6.54 17.05 -4.30
CA ILE A 21 -7.54 17.44 -5.29
C ILE A 21 -8.14 18.79 -4.87
N PRO A 22 -7.92 19.85 -5.66
CA PRO A 22 -8.57 21.13 -5.44
C PRO A 22 -10.09 21.00 -5.55
N LYS A 23 -10.83 21.49 -4.56
CA LYS A 23 -12.28 21.65 -4.60
C LYS A 23 -12.64 23.14 -4.71
N ALA A 24 -13.91 23.41 -5.01
CA ALA A 24 -14.42 24.78 -5.05
C ALA A 24 -14.19 25.50 -3.71
N LYS A 25 -14.02 26.84 -3.78
CA LYS A 25 -13.83 27.72 -2.61
C LYS A 25 -12.51 27.49 -1.84
N GLY A 26 -11.48 26.96 -2.49
CA GLY A 26 -10.14 26.84 -1.91
C GLY A 26 -9.99 25.71 -0.88
N VAL A 27 -10.97 24.82 -0.78
CA VAL A 27 -10.87 23.59 0.00
C VAL A 27 -10.06 22.57 -0.82
N THR A 28 -9.13 21.87 -0.20
CA THR A 28 -8.41 20.75 -0.83
C THR A 28 -8.90 19.47 -0.19
N MET A 29 -9.33 18.53 -1.01
CA MET A 29 -9.57 17.16 -0.58
C MET A 29 -8.27 16.37 -0.75
N THR A 30 -7.95 15.51 0.21
CA THR A 30 -6.83 14.58 0.07
C THR A 30 -7.40 13.18 -0.12
N ILE A 31 -6.84 12.44 -1.07
CA ILE A 31 -7.03 10.99 -1.17
C ILE A 31 -5.73 10.36 -0.72
N THR A 32 -5.80 9.51 0.28
CA THR A 32 -4.66 8.70 0.70
C THR A 32 -4.64 7.42 -0.11
N ASN A 33 -3.48 7.04 -0.61
CA ASN A 33 -3.24 5.74 -1.21
C ASN A 33 -2.15 4.97 -0.43
N CYS A 34 -2.52 3.79 0.08
CA CYS A 34 -1.57 2.80 0.56
C CYS A 34 -1.13 1.94 -0.63
N ILE A 35 0.08 2.20 -1.12
CA ILE A 35 0.70 1.43 -2.19
C ILE A 35 1.36 0.22 -1.58
N CYS A 36 0.95 -0.97 -2.02
CA CYS A 36 1.50 -2.24 -1.57
C CYS A 36 2.07 -2.98 -2.77
N VAL A 37 3.37 -3.26 -2.77
CA VAL A 37 3.99 -4.11 -3.79
C VAL A 37 4.27 -5.47 -3.18
N LYS A 38 3.55 -6.48 -3.66
CA LYS A 38 3.73 -7.87 -3.30
C LYS A 38 4.70 -8.51 -4.27
N HIS A 39 5.60 -9.30 -3.71
CA HIS A 39 6.38 -10.25 -4.46
C HIS A 39 6.27 -11.63 -3.80
N ALA A 40 6.08 -12.67 -4.60
CA ALA A 40 6.08 -14.05 -4.11
C ALA A 40 7.20 -14.84 -4.78
N TRP A 41 7.85 -15.70 -4.01
CA TRP A 41 8.93 -16.57 -4.48
C TRP A 41 8.59 -18.03 -4.21
N ASN A 42 9.02 -18.89 -5.11
CA ASN A 42 8.98 -20.33 -4.87
C ASN A 42 10.13 -20.78 -3.95
N ARG A 43 10.12 -22.06 -3.54
CA ARG A 43 11.17 -22.64 -2.67
C ARG A 43 12.55 -22.71 -3.33
N ALA A 44 12.63 -22.63 -4.67
CA ALA A 44 13.89 -22.54 -5.38
C ALA A 44 14.50 -21.13 -5.33
N GLY A 45 13.78 -20.14 -4.79
CA GLY A 45 14.21 -18.75 -4.72
C GLY A 45 13.95 -17.97 -6.00
N THR A 46 13.11 -18.48 -6.90
CA THR A 46 12.66 -17.75 -8.09
C THR A 46 11.42 -16.93 -7.76
N MET A 47 11.42 -15.64 -8.11
CA MET A 47 10.23 -14.80 -8.04
C MET A 47 9.21 -15.31 -9.05
N ILE A 48 8.02 -15.68 -8.57
CA ILE A 48 6.92 -16.21 -9.39
C ILE A 48 5.81 -15.20 -9.61
N GLU A 49 5.76 -14.16 -8.79
CA GLU A 49 4.68 -13.17 -8.82
C GLU A 49 5.23 -11.80 -8.39
N ARG A 50 4.77 -10.76 -9.07
CA ARG A 50 4.84 -9.36 -8.63
C ARG A 50 3.48 -8.74 -8.85
N GLU A 51 2.93 -8.13 -7.82
CA GLU A 51 1.64 -7.47 -7.86
C GLU A 51 1.73 -6.08 -7.21
N TYR A 52 1.11 -5.10 -7.87
CA TYR A 52 0.93 -3.75 -7.32
C TYR A 52 -0.52 -3.64 -6.88
N LEU A 53 -0.73 -3.28 -5.62
CA LEU A 53 -2.03 -3.15 -5.00
C LEU A 53 -2.14 -1.75 -4.42
N ASP A 54 -3.13 -1.02 -4.90
CA ASP A 54 -3.49 0.30 -4.38
C ASP A 54 -4.74 0.17 -3.53
N VAL A 55 -4.64 0.65 -2.30
CA VAL A 55 -5.77 0.77 -1.37
C VAL A 55 -5.95 2.25 -1.09
N VAL A 56 -7.08 2.80 -1.52
CA VAL A 56 -7.34 4.24 -1.49
C VAL A 56 -8.46 4.60 -0.53
N CYS A 57 -8.39 5.78 0.09
CA CYS A 57 -9.49 6.32 0.88
C CYS A 57 -9.59 7.84 0.80
N ASP A 58 -10.82 8.35 0.95
CA ASP A 58 -11.06 9.79 1.09
C ASP A 58 -10.67 10.27 2.49
N ASP A 59 -9.73 11.20 2.50
CA ASP A 59 -9.30 11.88 3.69
C ASP A 59 -10.10 13.16 3.89
N LYS A 60 -11.08 13.08 4.81
CA LYS A 60 -11.91 14.22 5.19
C LYS A 60 -11.23 14.92 6.37
N ASP A 61 -10.70 16.11 6.11
CA ASP A 61 -10.31 17.16 7.06
C ASP A 61 -9.22 16.84 8.13
N SER A 62 -8.75 15.60 8.32
CA SER A 62 -7.85 15.26 9.46
C SER A 62 -6.56 14.51 9.15
N ASN A 63 -6.22 14.21 7.89
CA ASN A 63 -5.02 13.43 7.56
C ASN A 63 -5.11 11.98 8.11
N LYS A 64 -6.04 11.18 7.56
CA LYS A 64 -6.34 9.77 7.89
C LYS A 64 -5.24 8.78 7.51
N ASN A 65 -4.02 9.23 7.21
CA ASN A 65 -2.84 8.37 7.13
C ASN A 65 -2.46 7.89 8.55
N ASP A 66 -3.40 7.29 9.26
CA ASP A 66 -3.27 6.93 10.65
C ASP A 66 -3.30 5.41 10.82
N SER A 67 -3.28 4.99 12.07
CA SER A 67 -3.33 3.57 12.39
C SER A 67 -4.65 2.90 11.96
N TYR A 68 -5.76 3.62 11.78
CA TYR A 68 -7.03 3.04 11.34
C TYR A 68 -7.00 2.70 9.87
N PHE A 69 -6.49 3.59 9.03
CA PHE A 69 -6.36 3.28 7.61
C PHE A 69 -5.40 2.12 7.38
N THR A 70 -4.27 2.10 8.10
CA THR A 70 -3.35 0.95 8.07
C THR A 70 -4.06 -0.37 8.40
N LYS A 71 -4.89 -0.40 9.46
CA LYS A 71 -5.66 -1.59 9.83
C LYS A 71 -6.59 -2.04 8.72
N ALA A 72 -7.38 -1.10 8.18
CA ALA A 72 -8.32 -1.36 7.10
C ALA A 72 -7.62 -1.92 5.86
N THR A 73 -6.46 -1.37 5.48
CA THR A 73 -5.62 -1.89 4.40
C THR A 73 -5.26 -3.36 4.63
N PHE A 74 -4.74 -3.70 5.82
CA PHE A 74 -4.36 -5.08 6.14
C PHE A 74 -5.56 -6.05 6.14
N ASP A 75 -6.70 -5.63 6.70
CA ASP A 75 -7.92 -6.43 6.69
C ASP A 75 -8.43 -6.67 5.25
N LYS A 76 -8.38 -5.64 4.40
CA LYS A 76 -8.75 -5.75 2.98
C LYS A 76 -7.82 -6.70 2.24
N LEU A 77 -6.50 -6.53 2.35
CA LEU A 77 -5.50 -7.40 1.73
C LEU A 77 -5.67 -8.87 2.15
N TYR A 78 -6.05 -9.10 3.41
CA TYR A 78 -6.40 -10.44 3.91
C TYR A 78 -7.67 -10.99 3.30
N SER A 79 -8.74 -10.19 3.25
CA SER A 79 -10.02 -10.60 2.65
C SER A 79 -9.88 -10.95 1.16
N MET A 80 -8.90 -10.36 0.47
CA MET A 80 -8.57 -10.64 -0.92
C MET A 80 -7.65 -11.84 -1.11
N GLY A 81 -7.16 -12.45 -0.02
CA GLY A 81 -6.33 -13.66 -0.09
C GLY A 81 -4.88 -13.40 -0.48
N HIS A 82 -4.35 -12.18 -0.31
CA HIS A 82 -2.95 -11.90 -0.70
C HIS A 82 -1.92 -12.40 0.31
N PHE A 83 -2.31 -12.70 1.55
CA PHE A 83 -1.40 -13.27 2.54
C PHE A 83 -1.13 -14.74 2.25
N GLY A 84 0.11 -15.15 2.49
CA GLY A 84 0.53 -16.52 2.23
C GLY A 84 -0.20 -17.54 3.10
N PRO A 85 -0.31 -18.80 2.66
CA PRO A 85 -0.89 -19.87 3.45
C PRO A 85 -0.08 -20.15 4.72
N ASN A 86 -0.62 -21.00 5.61
CA ASN A 86 0.08 -21.43 6.82
C ASN A 86 1.50 -21.94 6.50
N GLY A 87 2.50 -21.40 7.20
CA GLY A 87 3.91 -21.74 7.00
C GLY A 87 4.67 -20.83 6.02
N THR A 88 3.98 -19.95 5.30
CA THR A 88 4.60 -18.88 4.50
C THR A 88 4.86 -17.65 5.37
N LYS A 89 6.08 -17.11 5.31
CA LYS A 89 6.39 -15.85 5.98
C LYS A 89 5.92 -14.67 5.13
N ASN A 90 5.27 -13.71 5.78
CA ASN A 90 4.91 -12.41 5.20
C ASN A 90 5.89 -11.37 5.73
N ILE A 91 6.91 -11.05 4.94
CA ILE A 91 7.97 -10.10 5.29
C ILE A 91 7.57 -8.73 4.79
N ILE A 92 7.29 -7.80 5.69
CA ILE A 92 6.78 -6.47 5.37
C ILE A 92 7.86 -5.44 5.60
N TRP A 93 8.09 -4.61 4.60
CA TRP A 93 8.95 -3.43 4.66
C TRP A 93 8.12 -2.18 4.45
N THR A 94 8.26 -1.22 5.36
CA THR A 94 7.56 0.06 5.27
C THR A 94 8.50 1.21 5.57
N ASP A 95 8.14 2.42 5.14
CA ASP A 95 8.86 3.61 5.61
C ASP A 95 8.71 3.79 7.14
N GLY A 96 9.77 4.31 7.75
CA GLY A 96 9.94 4.46 9.20
C GLY A 96 9.19 5.65 9.79
N GLY A 97 8.42 6.40 8.99
CA GLY A 97 7.68 7.57 9.41
C GLY A 97 6.84 7.32 10.68
N PRO A 98 7.07 8.04 11.80
CA PRO A 98 6.40 7.80 13.07
C PRO A 98 4.88 8.01 13.03
N LYS A 99 4.38 8.67 11.98
CA LYS A 99 2.96 8.97 11.81
C LYS A 99 2.13 7.77 11.36
N HIS A 100 2.71 6.86 10.58
CA HIS A 100 1.93 5.88 9.82
C HIS A 100 2.16 4.45 10.35
N PHE A 101 3.29 3.86 9.98
CA PHE A 101 3.62 2.47 10.28
C PHE A 101 4.29 2.31 11.64
N LYS A 102 5.13 3.28 12.03
CA LYS A 102 5.95 3.20 13.24
C LYS A 102 5.26 3.83 14.46
N ASN A 103 4.07 3.34 14.81
CA ASN A 103 3.35 3.74 16.03
C ASN A 103 2.83 2.53 16.83
N ARG A 104 2.65 2.73 18.15
CA ARG A 104 2.26 1.65 19.08
C ARG A 104 0.95 0.95 18.73
N TYR A 105 -0.02 1.66 18.15
CA TYR A 105 -1.33 1.11 17.83
C TYR A 105 -1.24 0.20 16.60
N THR A 106 -0.48 0.63 15.61
CA THR A 106 -0.18 -0.12 14.40
C THR A 106 0.61 -1.39 14.74
N PHE A 107 1.66 -1.30 15.56
CA PHE A 107 2.40 -2.49 16.02
C PHE A 107 1.51 -3.47 16.79
N ARG A 108 0.72 -2.97 17.75
CA ARG A 108 -0.15 -3.83 18.54
C ARG A 108 -1.15 -4.56 17.65
N TYR A 109 -1.77 -3.84 16.72
CA TYR A 109 -2.68 -4.43 15.75
C TYR A 109 -2.00 -5.51 14.92
N MET A 110 -0.81 -5.27 14.39
CA MET A 110 -0.15 -6.27 13.54
C MET A 110 0.18 -7.56 14.28
N VAL A 111 0.61 -7.48 15.54
CA VAL A 111 0.80 -8.66 16.39
C VAL A 111 -0.51 -9.43 16.55
N ASP A 112 -1.61 -8.73 16.85
CA ASP A 112 -2.93 -9.34 17.02
C ASP A 112 -3.47 -9.90 15.69
N PHE A 113 -3.26 -9.20 14.58
CA PHE A 113 -3.68 -9.58 13.23
C PHE A 113 -3.06 -10.90 12.78
N PHE A 114 -1.72 -11.01 12.88
CA PHE A 114 -1.00 -12.22 12.47
C PHE A 114 -1.35 -13.40 13.37
N ARG A 115 -1.40 -13.17 14.70
CA ARG A 115 -1.74 -14.22 15.68
C ARG A 115 -3.17 -14.74 15.50
N ALA A 116 -4.16 -13.86 15.35
CA ALA A 116 -5.57 -14.25 15.22
C ALA A 116 -5.85 -15.04 13.93
N ARG A 117 -5.03 -14.85 12.90
CA ARG A 117 -5.18 -15.49 11.58
C ARG A 117 -4.22 -16.66 11.36
N ASN A 118 -3.45 -17.03 12.38
CA ASN A 118 -2.42 -18.08 12.30
C ASN A 118 -1.40 -17.85 11.15
N LEU A 119 -1.06 -16.59 10.91
CA LEU A 119 -0.11 -16.18 9.89
C LEU A 119 1.25 -15.87 10.53
N TYR A 120 2.33 -16.13 9.80
CA TYR A 120 3.66 -15.69 10.20
C TYR A 120 4.01 -14.38 9.50
N GLY A 121 4.38 -13.36 10.28
CA GLY A 121 4.70 -12.04 9.78
C GLY A 121 5.97 -11.48 10.41
N GLU A 122 6.80 -10.84 9.58
CA GLU A 122 7.95 -10.05 10.02
C GLU A 122 7.76 -8.62 9.54
N TRP A 123 8.11 -7.64 10.38
CA TRP A 123 7.96 -6.24 10.02
C TRP A 123 9.28 -5.50 10.20
N HIS A 124 9.78 -4.98 9.09
CA HIS A 124 11.00 -4.23 8.96
C HIS A 124 10.70 -2.80 8.52
N PHE A 125 11.61 -1.88 8.84
CA PHE A 125 11.53 -0.49 8.42
C PHE A 125 12.74 -0.15 7.57
N PHE A 126 12.52 0.59 6.49
CA PHE A 126 13.62 1.19 5.76
C PHE A 126 14.36 2.19 6.66
N GLU A 127 15.66 2.34 6.45
CA GLU A 127 16.40 3.45 7.03
C GLU A 127 15.84 4.75 6.45
N SER A 128 15.55 5.70 7.34
CA SER A 128 14.88 6.97 7.00
C SER A 128 15.57 7.65 5.80
N PHE A 129 14.77 8.17 4.85
CA PHE A 129 15.21 9.02 3.70
C PHE A 129 15.69 8.35 2.39
N HIS A 130 15.19 7.17 2.02
CA HIS A 130 15.50 6.60 0.69
C HIS A 130 14.24 6.40 -0.16
N GLY A 131 13.83 7.47 -0.83
CA GLY A 131 12.75 7.52 -1.84
C GLY A 131 13.09 6.82 -3.16
N TYR A 132 13.50 5.56 -3.08
CA TYR A 132 13.80 4.70 -4.23
C TYR A 132 13.18 3.31 -4.08
N SER A 133 12.01 3.23 -3.45
CA SER A 133 11.24 2.01 -3.37
C SER A 133 10.44 1.78 -4.67
N LEU A 134 9.93 0.56 -4.84
CA LEU A 134 8.96 0.29 -5.90
C LEU A 134 7.65 1.05 -5.68
N CYS A 135 7.32 1.39 -4.44
CA CYS A 135 6.17 2.22 -4.11
C CYS A 135 6.35 3.64 -4.66
N ASP A 136 7.54 4.24 -4.50
CA ASP A 136 7.85 5.57 -5.05
C ASP A 136 7.72 5.61 -6.57
N SER A 137 8.26 4.59 -7.25
CA SER A 137 8.15 4.46 -8.71
C SER A 137 6.68 4.34 -9.15
N HIS A 138 5.88 3.58 -8.40
CA HIS A 138 4.44 3.44 -8.66
C HIS A 138 3.69 4.74 -8.42
N ALA A 139 3.94 5.44 -7.31
CA ALA A 139 3.37 6.76 -7.00
C ALA A 139 3.67 7.79 -8.11
N GLY A 140 4.87 7.74 -8.69
CA GLY A 140 5.25 8.55 -9.85
C GLY A 140 4.39 8.27 -11.08
N LYS A 141 4.07 6.99 -11.35
CA LYS A 141 3.16 6.59 -12.44
C LYS A 141 1.72 7.03 -12.18
N ILE A 142 1.24 6.93 -10.94
CA ILE A 142 -0.09 7.41 -10.53
C ILE A 142 -0.21 8.91 -10.80
N SER A 143 0.82 9.67 -10.41
CA SER A 143 0.88 11.12 -10.65
C SER A 143 0.83 11.46 -12.14
N GLN A 144 1.56 10.72 -12.98
CA GLN A 144 1.51 10.89 -14.45
C GLN A 144 0.14 10.52 -15.04
N ALA A 145 -0.46 9.43 -14.56
CA ALA A 145 -1.78 8.97 -15.01
C ALA A 145 -2.87 10.00 -14.67
N LYS A 146 -2.83 10.58 -13.46
CA LYS A 146 -3.71 11.69 -13.06
C LYS A 146 -3.59 12.87 -14.03
N THR A 147 -2.37 13.38 -14.22
CA THR A 147 -2.14 14.54 -15.12
C THR A 147 -2.69 14.28 -16.52
N SER A 148 -2.53 13.05 -17.02
CA SER A 148 -3.05 12.65 -18.32
C SER A 148 -4.59 12.57 -18.35
N ALA A 149 -5.22 12.11 -17.27
CA ALA A 149 -6.68 11.98 -17.15
C ALA A 149 -7.37 13.35 -17.02
N GLU A 150 -6.78 14.27 -16.25
CA GLU A 150 -7.26 15.66 -16.12
C GLU A 150 -7.26 16.39 -17.47
N LEU A 151 -6.38 16.01 -18.40
CA LEU A 151 -6.33 16.55 -19.76
C LEU A 151 -7.38 15.92 -20.71
N SER A 152 -8.01 14.79 -20.37
CA SER A 152 -8.72 13.96 -21.36
C SER A 152 -10.14 13.50 -21.01
N VAL A 153 -10.48 13.16 -19.76
CA VAL A 153 -11.73 12.40 -19.46
C VAL A 153 -12.56 12.97 -18.30
N GLY A 154 -12.04 13.92 -17.52
CA GLY A 154 -12.73 14.49 -16.36
C GLY A 154 -11.84 14.48 -15.12
N CYS A 155 -12.17 15.31 -14.14
CA CYS A 155 -11.37 15.48 -12.93
C CYS A 155 -11.62 14.34 -11.95
N ILE A 156 -10.56 13.76 -11.37
CA ILE A 156 -10.67 12.87 -10.20
C ILE A 156 -11.33 13.67 -9.07
N THR A 157 -12.44 13.18 -8.52
CA THR A 157 -13.19 13.90 -7.49
C THR A 157 -13.19 13.19 -6.14
N ASP A 158 -12.91 11.89 -6.08
CA ASP A 158 -12.85 11.08 -4.86
C ASP A 158 -11.97 9.83 -5.06
N ALA A 159 -11.81 9.05 -3.99
CA ALA A 159 -11.05 7.81 -3.98
C ALA A 159 -11.60 6.76 -4.96
N HIS A 160 -12.90 6.77 -5.24
CA HIS A 160 -13.50 5.84 -6.21
C HIS A 160 -13.04 6.17 -7.63
N ASP A 161 -13.09 7.43 -8.04
CA ASP A 161 -12.58 7.90 -9.33
C ASP A 161 -11.10 7.55 -9.49
N LEU A 162 -10.31 7.72 -8.43
CA LEU A 162 -8.89 7.36 -8.45
C LEU A 162 -8.72 5.86 -8.66
N ALA A 163 -9.45 5.01 -7.94
CA ALA A 163 -9.33 3.57 -8.10
C ALA A 163 -9.77 3.07 -9.49
N GLU A 164 -10.82 3.65 -10.07
CA GLU A 164 -11.21 3.34 -11.45
C GLU A 164 -10.11 3.71 -12.44
N LEU A 165 -9.51 4.90 -12.29
CA LEU A 165 -8.37 5.31 -13.12
C LEU A 165 -7.21 4.33 -13.00
N LEU A 166 -6.85 3.94 -11.79
CA LEU A 166 -5.75 3.02 -11.52
C LEU A 166 -6.05 1.62 -12.08
N HIS A 167 -7.28 1.12 -11.93
CA HIS A 167 -7.72 -0.14 -12.53
C HIS A 167 -7.59 -0.11 -14.06
N LEU A 168 -8.01 0.98 -14.70
CA LEU A 168 -7.97 1.15 -16.16
C LEU A 168 -6.56 1.33 -16.71
N LYS A 169 -5.65 1.97 -15.97
CA LYS A 169 -4.34 2.40 -16.48
C LYS A 169 -3.16 1.57 -15.99
N LEU A 170 -3.25 1.02 -14.78
CA LEU A 170 -2.10 0.43 -14.08
C LEU A 170 -2.31 -1.04 -13.68
N SER A 171 -3.52 -1.59 -13.83
CA SER A 171 -3.95 -2.97 -13.47
C SER A 171 -3.78 -3.34 -11.98
N ASN A 172 -4.84 -3.91 -11.37
CA ASN A 172 -4.97 -4.42 -9.99
C ASN A 172 -5.17 -3.40 -8.83
N THR A 173 -6.19 -2.55 -8.91
CA THR A 173 -6.56 -1.62 -7.81
C THR A 173 -7.84 -2.03 -7.06
N SER A 174 -7.91 -1.77 -5.74
CA SER A 174 -9.09 -2.06 -4.90
C SER A 174 -9.47 -0.87 -3.99
N VAL A 175 -10.77 -0.54 -3.94
CA VAL A 175 -11.32 0.51 -3.04
C VAL A 175 -11.70 -0.08 -1.68
N ILE A 176 -11.47 0.68 -0.60
CA ILE A 176 -12.04 0.43 0.73
C ILE A 176 -13.13 1.45 1.02
#